data_AF-A0A6B3MBT7-F1
#
_entry.id   AF-A0A6B3MBT7-F1
#
_cell.length_a   1.000
_cell.length_b   1.000
_cell.length_c   1.000
_cell.angle_alpha   90.00
_cell.angle_beta   90.00
_cell.angle_gamma   90.00
#
_symmetry.space_group_name_H-M   'P 1'
#
loop_
_entity.id
_entity.type
_entity.pdbx_description
1 polymer ?
#
loop_
_entity_poly.entity_id
_entity_poly.type
_entity_poly.pdbx_seq_one_letter_code
_entity_poly.pdbx_strand_id
1 'polypeptide(L)'
;MRFRQSLRTLFGVALKLKDNAIALTQTWPRLGVELQAPVANQLTSLLSLGKLASLLPSLPEAAESQLLNLKYARAEIRAVVTLVKNLPQLLSCATSEMSLREQYFFFQDVGSLFPVLAVMAVAEGISMDAVTPMINRYLSSDDQVAHPQPLVTGKDLMQALSLPASRRVGELLTEIQIARIEGKVDSREAALEFAKQVISNKGSSQEL
;
A
#
# COMPACT_ATOMS: atom_id res chain seq x y z
N MET A 1 8.18 35.33 -15.88
CA MET A 1 7.68 35.39 -14.48
C MET A 1 7.06 34.08 -13.95
N ARG A 2 6.46 33.21 -14.77
CA ARG A 2 5.82 31.95 -14.32
C ARG A 2 6.76 30.88 -13.71
N PHE A 3 8.05 30.88 -14.05
CA PHE A 3 9.00 29.87 -13.56
C PHE A 3 9.43 30.09 -12.09
N ARG A 4 9.58 31.34 -11.64
CA ARG A 4 9.96 31.66 -10.26
C ARG A 4 8.83 31.46 -9.25
N GLN A 5 7.57 31.57 -9.69
CA GLN A 5 6.40 31.33 -8.84
C GLN A 5 6.20 29.83 -8.62
N SER A 6 6.39 29.01 -9.67
CA SER A 6 6.37 27.54 -9.59
C SER A 6 7.49 26.97 -8.71
N LEU A 7 8.73 27.48 -8.82
CA LEU A 7 9.84 27.03 -7.95
C LEU A 7 9.60 27.33 -6.46
N ARG A 8 8.99 28.46 -6.10
CA ARG A 8 8.63 28.76 -4.69
C ARG A 8 7.61 27.77 -4.13
N THR A 9 6.64 27.34 -4.93
CA THR A 9 5.68 26.30 -4.52
C THR A 9 6.36 24.95 -4.37
N LEU A 10 7.23 24.57 -5.30
CA LEU A 10 7.95 23.28 -5.29
C LEU A 10 8.91 23.16 -4.09
N PHE A 11 9.67 24.21 -3.77
CA PHE A 11 10.49 24.25 -2.55
C PHE A 11 9.64 24.21 -1.27
N GLY A 12 8.47 24.85 -1.28
CA GLY A 12 7.53 24.80 -0.16
C GLY A 12 7.00 23.39 0.10
N VAL A 13 6.67 22.63 -0.94
CA VAL A 13 6.20 21.24 -0.81
C VAL A 13 7.31 20.32 -0.28
N ALA A 14 8.53 20.43 -0.80
CA ALA A 14 9.67 19.65 -0.33
C ALA A 14 10.05 19.96 1.13
N LEU A 15 9.88 21.21 1.57
CA LEU A 15 10.11 21.62 2.97
C LEU A 15 9.03 21.04 3.88
N LYS A 16 7.75 21.15 3.50
CA LYS A 16 6.63 20.54 4.24
C LYS A 16 6.81 19.05 4.45
N LEU A 17 7.25 18.31 3.42
CA LEU A 17 7.53 16.87 3.56
C LEU A 17 8.61 16.58 4.60
N LYS A 18 9.68 17.38 4.63
CA LYS A 18 10.75 17.22 5.61
C LYS A 18 10.26 17.48 7.03
N ASP A 19 9.52 18.56 7.23
CA ASP A 19 9.03 18.96 8.56
C ASP A 19 8.00 17.94 9.08
N ASN A 20 7.11 17.45 8.23
CA ASN A 20 6.15 16.41 8.58
C ASN A 20 6.80 15.04 8.81
N ALA A 21 7.86 14.71 8.06
CA ALA A 21 8.66 13.53 8.35
C ALA A 21 9.25 13.63 9.76
N ILE A 22 9.84 14.78 10.13
CA ILE A 22 10.38 14.99 11.48
C ILE A 22 9.28 14.81 12.53
N ALA A 23 8.13 15.45 12.37
CA ALA A 23 7.01 15.34 13.30
C ALA A 23 6.52 13.90 13.48
N LEU A 24 6.32 13.15 12.38
CA LEU A 24 5.92 11.74 12.44
C LEU A 24 6.97 10.87 13.13
N THR A 25 8.26 11.12 12.91
CA THR A 25 9.33 10.32 13.51
C THR A 25 9.53 10.57 15.01
N GLN A 26 9.03 11.69 15.54
CA GLN A 26 8.99 11.92 16.98
C GLN A 26 8.00 10.96 17.66
N THR A 27 6.86 10.71 17.02
CA THR A 27 5.83 9.78 17.52
C THR A 27 6.17 8.32 17.20
N TRP A 28 6.68 8.05 15.99
CA TRP A 28 7.05 6.71 15.54
C TRP A 28 8.51 6.67 15.02
N PRO A 29 9.51 6.50 15.92
CA PRO A 29 10.92 6.48 15.53
C PRO A 29 11.26 5.41 14.48
N ARG A 30 10.56 4.28 14.49
CA ARG A 30 10.73 3.19 13.51
C ARG A 30 10.43 3.62 12.07
N LEU A 31 9.42 4.48 11.85
CA LEU A 31 9.16 5.06 10.52
C LEU A 31 10.37 5.85 10.03
N GLY A 32 11.08 6.53 10.93
CA GLY A 32 12.25 7.34 10.58
C GLY A 32 13.39 6.51 10.00
N VAL A 33 13.60 5.31 10.54
CA VAL A 33 14.59 4.36 10.02
C VAL A 33 14.21 3.91 8.61
N GLU A 34 12.94 3.55 8.40
CA GLU A 34 12.46 3.06 7.11
C GLU A 34 12.44 4.17 6.05
N LEU A 35 12.12 5.42 6.41
CA LEU A 35 12.15 6.58 5.51
C LEU A 35 13.55 6.86 4.92
N GLN A 36 14.61 6.49 5.62
CA GLN A 36 15.99 6.60 5.15
C GLN A 36 16.46 5.35 4.40
N ALA A 37 15.69 4.27 4.41
CA ALA A 37 16.06 3.03 3.73
C ALA A 37 16.18 3.27 2.22
N PRO A 38 17.19 2.65 1.58
CA PRO A 38 17.36 2.73 0.13
C PRO A 38 16.21 2.00 -0.58
N VAL A 39 15.82 2.53 -1.74
CA VAL A 39 14.90 1.83 -2.63
C VAL A 39 15.68 0.93 -3.56
N ALA A 40 15.50 -0.38 -3.40
CA ALA A 40 16.28 -1.40 -4.08
C ALA A 40 17.80 -1.20 -3.89
N ASN A 41 18.62 -1.53 -4.88
CA ASN A 41 20.09 -1.39 -4.81
C ASN A 41 20.56 0.04 -5.15
N GLN A 42 19.75 1.06 -4.86
CA GLN A 42 20.04 2.44 -5.23
C GLN A 42 20.29 3.34 -4.02
N LEU A 43 20.94 4.47 -4.26
CA LEU A 43 21.25 5.47 -3.24
C LEU A 43 20.02 6.33 -2.85
N THR A 44 18.90 6.19 -3.56
CA THR A 44 17.70 6.99 -3.37
C THR A 44 16.90 6.46 -2.17
N SER A 45 16.74 7.28 -1.13
CA SER A 45 15.93 6.94 0.04
C SER A 45 14.42 7.09 -0.24
N LEU A 46 13.56 6.43 0.55
CA LEU A 46 12.11 6.60 0.46
C LEU A 46 11.68 8.08 0.53
N LEU A 47 12.23 8.85 1.46
CA LEU A 47 11.93 10.27 1.59
C LEU A 47 12.30 11.07 0.32
N SER A 48 13.36 10.68 -0.37
CA SER A 48 13.77 11.34 -1.63
C SER A 48 12.78 11.05 -2.75
N LEU A 49 12.23 9.83 -2.81
CA LEU A 49 11.14 9.50 -3.74
C LEU A 49 9.84 10.24 -3.41
N GLY A 50 9.50 10.42 -2.13
CA GLY A 50 8.33 11.21 -1.74
C GLY A 50 8.43 12.66 -2.22
N LYS A 51 9.62 13.26 -2.09
CA LYS A 51 9.90 14.59 -2.65
C LYS A 51 9.74 14.58 -4.17
N LEU A 52 10.33 13.61 -4.86
CA LEU A 52 10.20 13.49 -6.32
C LEU A 52 8.72 13.36 -6.74
N ALA A 53 7.96 12.48 -6.08
CA ALA A 53 6.53 12.28 -6.33
C ALA A 53 5.73 13.57 -6.16
N SER A 54 6.05 14.37 -5.14
CA SER A 54 5.39 15.66 -4.88
C SER A 54 5.69 16.76 -5.92
N LEU A 55 6.73 16.58 -6.74
CA LEU A 55 7.09 17.50 -7.83
C LEU A 55 6.47 17.09 -9.18
N LEU A 56 5.84 15.92 -9.25
CA LEU A 56 5.27 15.36 -10.46
C LEU A 56 3.76 15.61 -10.55
N PRO A 57 3.16 15.46 -11.76
CA PRO A 57 1.72 15.43 -11.91
C PRO A 57 1.07 14.39 -11.00
N SER A 58 -0.10 14.72 -10.46
CA SER A 58 -0.90 13.79 -9.65
C SER A 58 -1.52 12.64 -10.46
N LEU A 59 -1.40 12.66 -11.80
CA LEU A 59 -1.84 11.57 -12.67
C LEU A 59 -0.71 10.54 -12.85
N PRO A 60 -0.90 9.26 -12.47
CA PRO A 60 0.15 8.23 -12.52
C PRO A 60 0.81 8.08 -13.89
N GLU A 61 0.04 8.06 -14.98
CA GLU A 61 0.55 7.92 -16.35
C GLU A 61 1.43 9.11 -16.76
N ALA A 62 1.05 10.32 -16.37
CA ALA A 62 1.83 11.52 -16.65
C ALA A 62 3.13 11.56 -15.83
N ALA A 63 3.07 11.15 -14.56
CA ALA A 63 4.26 11.01 -13.71
C ALA A 63 5.24 9.97 -14.27
N GLU A 64 4.75 8.81 -14.71
CA GLU A 64 5.55 7.76 -15.34
C GLU A 64 6.25 8.26 -16.60
N SER A 65 5.49 8.88 -17.51
CA SER A 65 6.03 9.43 -18.77
C SER A 65 7.14 10.45 -18.53
N GLN A 66 6.95 11.36 -17.56
CA GLN A 66 7.97 12.33 -17.20
C GLN A 66 9.24 11.67 -16.64
N LEU A 67 9.09 10.67 -15.76
CA LEU A 67 10.25 9.99 -15.17
C LEU A 67 11.01 9.13 -16.19
N LEU A 68 10.32 8.52 -17.15
CA LEU A 68 10.93 7.84 -18.30
C LEU A 68 11.77 8.81 -19.13
N ASN A 69 11.25 10.01 -19.42
CA ASN A 69 11.97 11.05 -20.16
C ASN A 69 13.21 11.57 -19.40
N LEU A 70 13.12 11.61 -18.06
CA LEU A 70 14.23 11.97 -17.18
C LEU A 70 15.21 10.81 -16.92
N LYS A 71 14.97 9.63 -17.50
CA LYS A 71 15.83 8.43 -17.42
C LYS A 71 16.01 7.87 -16.00
N TYR A 72 15.01 8.01 -15.14
CA TYR A 72 15.00 7.35 -13.84
C TYR A 72 14.96 5.82 -13.97
N ALA A 73 15.43 5.12 -12.95
CA ALA A 73 15.43 3.66 -12.99
C ALA A 73 14.01 3.10 -12.84
N ARG A 74 13.77 1.92 -13.43
CA ARG A 74 12.44 1.25 -13.39
C ARG A 74 11.90 1.05 -11.97
N ALA A 75 12.79 0.78 -11.00
CA ALA A 75 12.40 0.62 -9.60
C ALA A 75 11.89 1.94 -8.98
N GLU A 76 12.57 3.06 -9.26
CA GLU A 76 12.17 4.39 -8.79
C GLU A 76 10.88 4.84 -9.46
N ILE A 77 10.76 4.61 -10.78
CA ILE A 77 9.54 4.91 -11.54
C ILE A 77 8.36 4.19 -10.92
N ARG A 78 8.47 2.88 -10.71
CA ARG A 78 7.40 2.08 -10.09
C ARG A 78 7.04 2.61 -8.71
N ALA A 79 8.03 2.89 -7.88
CA ALA A 79 7.79 3.39 -6.53
C ALA A 79 7.04 4.73 -6.52
N VAL A 80 7.46 5.68 -7.36
CA VAL A 80 6.79 6.98 -7.49
C VAL A 80 5.37 6.83 -8.03
N VAL A 81 5.16 5.99 -9.06
CA VAL A 81 3.83 5.71 -9.62
C VAL A 81 2.92 5.11 -8.56
N THR A 82 3.41 4.16 -7.75
CA THR A 82 2.65 3.60 -6.62
C THR A 82 2.25 4.67 -5.61
N LEU A 83 3.15 5.60 -5.27
CA LEU A 83 2.85 6.70 -4.34
C LEU A 83 1.76 7.63 -4.91
N VAL A 84 1.91 8.07 -6.16
CA VAL A 84 0.97 8.97 -6.82
C VAL A 84 -0.42 8.31 -6.96
N LYS A 85 -0.44 7.01 -7.32
CA LYS A 85 -1.68 6.23 -7.46
C LYS A 85 -2.45 6.09 -6.15
N ASN A 86 -1.76 5.82 -5.04
CA ASN A 86 -2.41 5.47 -3.77
C ASN A 86 -2.64 6.65 -2.82
N LEU A 87 -1.97 7.78 -3.03
CA LEU A 87 -2.16 8.98 -2.21
C LEU A 87 -3.63 9.44 -2.12
N PRO A 88 -4.41 9.52 -3.22
CA PRO A 88 -5.81 9.94 -3.14
C PRO A 88 -6.68 9.04 -2.25
N GLN A 89 -6.42 7.73 -2.26
CA GLN A 89 -7.14 6.77 -1.42
C GLN A 89 -6.83 7.02 0.06
N LEU A 90 -5.57 7.25 0.42
CA LEU A 90 -5.19 7.57 1.80
C LEU A 90 -5.74 8.94 2.25
N LEU A 91 -5.77 9.94 1.38
CA LEU A 91 -6.38 11.25 1.69
C LEU A 91 -7.87 11.13 1.98
N SER A 92 -8.55 10.20 1.31
CA SER A 92 -9.99 9.96 1.48
C SER A 92 -10.33 9.36 2.85
N CYS A 93 -9.35 8.77 3.57
CA CYS A 93 -9.52 8.29 4.96
C CYS A 93 -9.99 9.37 5.93
N ALA A 94 -9.70 10.65 5.65
CA ALA A 94 -10.18 11.76 6.47
C ALA A 94 -11.71 11.90 6.44
N THR A 95 -12.35 11.40 5.39
CA THR A 95 -13.79 11.57 5.11
C THR A 95 -14.59 10.27 5.17
N SER A 96 -13.96 9.14 4.85
CA SER A 96 -14.57 7.82 4.87
C SER A 96 -13.51 6.79 5.25
N GLU A 97 -13.76 6.03 6.31
CA GLU A 97 -12.87 4.94 6.70
C GLU A 97 -12.89 3.82 5.65
N MET A 98 -11.70 3.29 5.33
CA MET A 98 -11.57 2.11 4.47
C MET A 98 -12.05 0.87 5.23
N SER A 99 -12.80 0.00 4.57
CA SER A 99 -13.08 -1.35 5.09
C SER A 99 -11.79 -2.16 5.28
N LEU A 100 -11.83 -3.21 6.10
CA LEU A 100 -10.67 -4.10 6.31
C LEU A 100 -10.17 -4.72 4.99
N ARG A 101 -11.08 -5.05 4.06
CA ARG A 101 -10.75 -5.52 2.71
C ARG A 101 -9.97 -4.46 1.92
N GLU A 102 -10.45 -3.22 1.94
CA GLU A 102 -9.78 -2.11 1.23
C GLU A 102 -8.42 -1.79 1.85
N GLN A 103 -8.32 -1.78 3.19
CA GLN A 103 -7.03 -1.59 3.88
C GLN A 103 -6.04 -2.71 3.52
N TYR A 104 -6.49 -3.97 3.47
CA TYR A 104 -5.65 -5.09 3.06
C TYR A 104 -5.09 -4.91 1.65
N PHE A 105 -5.94 -4.60 0.67
CA PHE A 105 -5.47 -4.37 -0.70
C PHE A 105 -4.59 -3.13 -0.81
N PHE A 106 -4.89 -2.08 -0.05
CA PHE A 106 -4.07 -0.89 0.03
C PHE A 106 -2.65 -1.20 0.53
N PHE A 107 -2.53 -1.93 1.65
CA PHE A 107 -1.21 -2.33 2.16
C PHE A 107 -0.48 -3.29 1.22
N GLN A 108 -1.18 -4.17 0.51
CA GLN A 108 -0.55 -5.02 -0.51
C GLN A 108 -0.02 -4.22 -1.72
N ASP A 109 -0.73 -3.18 -2.16
CA ASP A 109 -0.30 -2.36 -3.31
C ASP A 109 0.85 -1.41 -2.92
N VAL A 110 0.80 -0.84 -1.72
CA VAL A 110 1.76 0.16 -1.23
C VAL A 110 3.01 -0.49 -0.63
N GLY A 111 2.85 -1.55 0.17
CA GLY A 111 3.93 -2.28 0.81
C GLY A 111 4.90 -1.41 1.61
N SER A 112 6.20 -1.57 1.35
CA SER A 112 7.28 -0.83 2.03
C SER A 112 7.34 0.67 1.72
N LEU A 113 6.51 1.16 0.80
CA LEU A 113 6.41 2.59 0.48
C LEU A 113 5.46 3.34 1.43
N PHE A 114 4.75 2.62 2.30
CA PHE A 114 3.76 3.21 3.19
C PHE A 114 4.32 4.33 4.09
N PRO A 115 5.53 4.21 4.70
CA PRO A 115 6.08 5.28 5.53
C PRO A 115 6.13 6.63 4.82
N VAL A 116 6.60 6.67 3.57
CA VAL A 116 6.67 7.92 2.81
C VAL A 116 5.29 8.37 2.33
N LEU A 117 4.40 7.44 2.01
CA LEU A 117 3.01 7.79 1.65
C LEU A 117 2.27 8.46 2.81
N ALA A 118 2.47 8.00 4.05
CA ALA A 118 1.92 8.63 5.25
C ALA A 118 2.44 10.06 5.45
N VAL A 119 3.75 10.27 5.26
CA VAL A 119 4.35 11.62 5.29
C VAL A 119 3.73 12.52 4.21
N MET A 120 3.54 12.01 3.00
CA MET A 120 2.91 12.76 1.91
C MET A 120 1.48 13.15 2.24
N ALA A 121 0.67 12.23 2.80
CA ALA A 121 -0.70 12.53 3.17
C ALA A 121 -0.79 13.63 4.24
N VAL A 122 0.09 13.60 5.25
CA VAL A 122 0.17 14.67 6.27
C VAL A 122 0.60 16.00 5.66
N ALA A 123 1.51 15.98 4.69
CA ALA A 123 1.91 17.19 3.97
C ALA A 123 0.80 17.80 3.09
N GLU A 124 -0.12 16.98 2.61
CA GLU A 124 -1.34 17.39 1.90
C GLU A 124 -2.48 17.81 2.84
N GLY A 125 -2.28 17.71 4.16
CA GLY A 125 -3.18 18.27 5.16
C GLY A 125 -4.09 17.26 5.87
N ILE A 126 -3.88 15.95 5.71
CA ILE A 126 -4.53 14.98 6.61
C ILE A 126 -4.00 15.19 8.04
N SER A 127 -4.88 15.10 9.04
CA SER A 127 -4.45 15.18 10.44
C SER A 127 -3.63 13.95 10.81
N MET A 128 -2.69 14.12 11.75
CA MET A 128 -1.90 13.00 12.27
C MET A 128 -2.80 11.92 12.89
N ASP A 129 -3.88 12.34 13.58
CA ASP A 129 -4.85 11.44 14.20
C ASP A 129 -5.57 10.56 13.16
N ALA A 130 -5.91 11.11 11.98
CA ALA A 130 -6.60 10.36 10.93
C ALA A 130 -5.70 9.30 10.27
N VAL A 131 -4.38 9.52 10.19
CA VAL A 131 -3.44 8.54 9.63
C VAL A 131 -2.88 7.57 10.68
N THR A 132 -3.02 7.89 11.97
CA THR A 132 -2.50 7.10 13.10
C THR A 132 -2.92 5.63 13.07
N PRO A 133 -4.20 5.27 12.82
CA PRO A 133 -4.60 3.86 12.76
C PRO A 133 -3.82 3.07 11.71
N MET A 134 -3.64 3.65 10.52
CA MET A 134 -2.91 3.02 9.42
C MET A 134 -1.41 2.84 9.76
N ILE A 135 -0.81 3.84 10.41
CA ILE A 135 0.58 3.75 10.87
C ILE A 135 0.75 2.63 11.91
N ASN A 136 -0.14 2.56 12.89
CA ASN A 136 -0.06 1.55 13.93
C ASN A 136 -0.20 0.13 13.35
N ARG A 137 -1.14 -0.09 12.41
CA ARG A 137 -1.25 -1.37 11.70
C ARG A 137 0.04 -1.72 10.97
N TYR A 138 0.60 -0.77 10.22
CA TYR A 138 1.83 -0.99 9.47
C TYR A 138 3.04 -1.33 10.36
N LEU A 139 3.15 -0.72 11.53
CA LEU A 139 4.28 -0.98 12.43
C LEU A 139 4.12 -2.26 13.26
N SER A 140 2.90 -2.77 13.40
CA SER A 140 2.60 -4.00 14.13
C SER A 140 2.78 -5.22 13.22
N SER A 141 3.88 -5.96 13.39
CA SER A 141 4.22 -7.11 12.52
C SER A 141 3.22 -8.28 12.58
N ASP A 142 2.34 -8.27 13.57
CA ASP A 142 1.28 -9.25 13.78
C ASP A 142 -0.09 -8.80 13.22
N ASP A 143 -0.22 -7.55 12.75
CA ASP A 143 -1.45 -7.06 12.15
C ASP A 143 -1.67 -7.72 10.79
N GLN A 144 -2.72 -8.55 10.69
CA GLN A 144 -3.01 -9.35 9.49
C GLN A 144 -3.48 -8.54 8.29
N VAL A 145 -3.87 -7.27 8.49
CA VAL A 145 -4.29 -6.35 7.42
C VAL A 145 -3.05 -5.82 6.71
N ALA A 146 -2.07 -5.34 7.46
CA ALA A 146 -0.82 -4.80 6.91
C ALA A 146 0.23 -5.88 6.61
N HIS A 147 0.26 -6.95 7.40
CA HIS A 147 1.22 -8.06 7.32
C HIS A 147 0.46 -9.39 7.25
N PRO A 148 0.01 -9.80 6.05
CA PRO A 148 -0.79 -11.00 5.87
C PRO A 148 -0.08 -12.25 6.40
N GLN A 149 -0.77 -13.00 7.24
CA GLN A 149 -0.33 -14.28 7.78
C GLN A 149 -1.20 -15.37 7.16
N PRO A 150 -0.81 -15.99 6.04
CA PRO A 150 -1.62 -17.00 5.40
C PRO A 150 -1.72 -18.28 6.25
N LEU A 151 -2.93 -18.86 6.34
CA LEU A 151 -3.16 -20.17 7.01
C LEU A 151 -2.78 -21.36 6.11
N VAL A 152 -2.86 -21.15 4.81
CA VAL A 152 -2.63 -22.14 3.76
C VAL A 152 -1.88 -21.50 2.62
N THR A 153 -1.11 -22.32 1.92
CA THR A 153 -0.41 -21.97 0.69
C THR A 153 -1.21 -22.40 -0.54
N GLY A 154 -0.84 -21.90 -1.72
CA GLY A 154 -1.46 -22.37 -2.97
C GLY A 154 -1.28 -23.88 -3.19
N LYS A 155 -0.14 -24.45 -2.75
CA LYS A 155 0.10 -25.90 -2.81
C LYS A 155 -0.89 -26.67 -1.95
N ASP A 156 -1.20 -26.17 -0.77
CA ASP A 156 -2.18 -26.79 0.14
C ASP A 156 -3.56 -26.83 -0.50
N LEU A 157 -4.01 -25.73 -1.12
CA LEU A 157 -5.29 -25.69 -1.82
C LEU A 157 -5.32 -26.64 -3.02
N MET A 158 -4.27 -26.66 -3.83
CA MET A 158 -4.21 -27.55 -5.00
C MET A 158 -4.27 -29.03 -4.59
N GLN A 159 -3.57 -29.41 -3.52
CA GLN A 159 -3.56 -30.78 -3.02
C GLN A 159 -4.87 -31.17 -2.34
N ALA A 160 -5.39 -30.33 -1.44
CA ALA A 160 -6.58 -30.65 -0.66
C ALA A 160 -7.88 -30.62 -1.49
N LEU A 161 -7.91 -29.82 -2.56
CA LEU A 161 -9.10 -29.60 -3.39
C LEU A 161 -8.94 -30.13 -4.83
N SER A 162 -7.83 -30.81 -5.13
CA SER A 162 -7.51 -31.32 -6.48
C SER A 162 -7.61 -30.25 -7.57
N LEU A 163 -7.20 -29.01 -7.27
CA LEU A 163 -7.26 -27.89 -8.20
C LEU A 163 -5.99 -27.80 -9.04
N PRO A 164 -6.10 -27.48 -10.35
CA PRO A 164 -4.93 -27.15 -11.15
C PRO A 164 -4.39 -25.76 -10.79
N ALA A 165 -3.09 -25.56 -11.03
CA ALA A 165 -2.46 -24.25 -10.92
C ALA A 165 -3.19 -23.24 -11.83
N SER A 166 -3.79 -22.21 -11.23
CA SER A 166 -4.64 -21.25 -11.93
C SER A 166 -4.80 -19.96 -11.14
N ARG A 167 -5.25 -18.88 -11.81
CA ARG A 167 -5.62 -17.60 -11.18
C ARG A 167 -6.63 -17.79 -10.03
N ARG A 168 -7.53 -18.75 -10.18
CA ARG A 168 -8.55 -19.10 -9.18
C ARG A 168 -7.94 -19.51 -7.84
N VAL A 169 -6.78 -20.17 -7.83
CA VAL A 169 -6.08 -20.52 -6.57
C VAL A 169 -5.65 -19.25 -5.84
N GLY A 170 -5.11 -18.26 -6.56
CA GLY A 170 -4.75 -16.97 -5.98
C GLY A 170 -5.97 -16.21 -5.43
N GLU A 171 -7.08 -16.22 -6.17
CA GLU A 171 -8.34 -15.61 -5.72
C GLU A 171 -8.86 -16.28 -4.43
N LEU A 172 -8.77 -17.61 -4.32
CA LEU A 172 -9.15 -18.32 -3.10
C LEU A 172 -8.25 -17.96 -1.92
N LEU A 173 -6.93 -17.87 -2.12
CA LEU A 173 -6.01 -17.44 -1.05
C LEU A 173 -6.36 -16.03 -0.55
N THR A 174 -6.69 -15.12 -1.47
CA THR A 174 -7.12 -13.77 -1.13
C THR A 174 -8.41 -13.77 -0.31
N GLU A 175 -9.43 -14.53 -0.74
CA GLU A 175 -10.70 -14.59 -0.01
C GLU A 175 -10.54 -15.24 1.38
N ILE A 176 -9.68 -16.27 1.51
CA ILE A 176 -9.33 -16.86 2.82
C ILE A 176 -8.65 -15.82 3.71
N GLN A 177 -7.71 -15.04 3.17
CA GLN A 177 -6.99 -14.02 3.94
C GLN A 177 -7.95 -12.93 4.43
N ILE A 178 -8.89 -12.51 3.58
CA ILE A 178 -9.90 -11.52 3.97
C ILE A 178 -10.85 -12.11 5.02
N ALA A 179 -11.31 -13.35 4.85
CA ALA A 179 -12.12 -14.04 5.85
C ALA A 179 -11.39 -14.17 7.19
N ARG A 180 -10.06 -14.40 7.17
CA ARG A 180 -9.23 -14.43 8.37
C ARG A 180 -9.16 -13.06 9.05
N ILE A 181 -8.89 -11.99 8.29
CA ILE A 181 -8.88 -10.61 8.78
C ILE A 181 -10.22 -10.24 9.43
N GLU A 182 -11.33 -10.72 8.86
CA GLU A 182 -12.69 -10.52 9.36
C GLU A 182 -13.05 -11.44 10.55
N GLY A 183 -12.14 -12.30 11.01
CA GLY A 183 -12.35 -13.22 12.13
C GLY A 183 -13.23 -14.43 11.82
N LYS A 184 -13.51 -14.71 10.53
CA LYS A 184 -14.34 -15.84 10.09
C LYS A 184 -13.58 -17.16 10.00
N VAL A 185 -12.26 -17.09 9.87
CA VAL A 185 -11.37 -18.25 9.67
C VAL A 185 -10.09 -18.03 10.48
N ASP A 186 -9.70 -19.00 11.30
CA ASP A 186 -8.54 -18.87 12.20
C ASP A 186 -7.56 -20.06 12.12
N SER A 187 -7.92 -21.12 11.42
CA SER A 187 -7.19 -22.38 11.34
C SER A 187 -7.06 -22.88 9.92
N ARG A 188 -6.06 -23.74 9.69
CA ARG A 188 -5.81 -24.37 8.39
C ARG A 188 -7.05 -25.13 7.91
N GLU A 189 -7.69 -25.88 8.80
CA GLU A 189 -8.87 -26.69 8.52
C GLU A 189 -10.06 -25.81 8.13
N ALA A 190 -10.31 -24.73 8.89
CA ALA A 190 -11.36 -23.76 8.58
C ALA A 190 -11.10 -23.07 7.23
N ALA A 191 -9.84 -22.77 6.89
CA ALA A 191 -9.47 -22.17 5.61
C ALA A 191 -9.76 -23.08 4.42
N LEU A 192 -9.45 -24.37 4.53
CA LEU A 192 -9.76 -25.36 3.49
C LEU A 192 -11.26 -25.55 3.32
N GLU A 193 -12.02 -25.57 4.41
CA GLU A 193 -13.48 -25.70 4.36
C GLU A 193 -14.15 -24.46 3.77
N PHE A 194 -13.71 -23.27 4.17
CA PHE A 194 -14.14 -22.02 3.57
C PHE A 194 -13.88 -21.98 2.06
N ALA A 195 -12.70 -22.45 1.61
CA ALA A 195 -12.38 -22.52 0.18
C ALA A 195 -13.36 -23.40 -0.62
N LYS A 196 -13.79 -24.55 -0.05
CA LYS A 196 -14.82 -25.40 -0.67
C LYS A 196 -16.15 -24.68 -0.80
N GLN A 197 -16.59 -23.97 0.24
CA GLN A 197 -17.84 -23.21 0.22
C GLN A 197 -17.82 -22.11 -0.86
N VAL A 198 -16.72 -21.38 -0.98
CA VAL A 198 -16.54 -20.34 -2.02
C VAL A 198 -16.61 -20.95 -3.43
N ILE A 199 -16.03 -22.14 -3.63
CA ILE A 199 -16.10 -22.86 -4.92
C ILE A 199 -17.54 -23.25 -5.24
N SER A 200 -18.28 -23.80 -4.26
CA SER A 200 -19.68 -24.22 -4.42
C SER A 200 -20.59 -23.05 -4.76
N ASN A 201 -20.48 -21.95 -4.01
CA ASN A 201 -21.36 -20.77 -4.20
C ASN A 201 -21.14 -20.09 -5.56
N LYS A 202 -19.91 -20.10 -6.10
CA LYS A 202 -19.63 -19.54 -7.43
C LYS A 202 -20.09 -20.43 -8.58
N GLY A 203 -20.19 -21.76 -8.37
CA GLY A 203 -20.76 -22.68 -9.36
C GLY A 203 -22.24 -22.38 -9.63
N SER A 204 -23.00 -22.04 -8.59
CA SER A 204 -24.44 -21.72 -8.67
C SER A 204 -24.76 -20.37 -9.33
N SER A 205 -23.77 -19.48 -9.50
CA SER A 205 -23.96 -18.15 -10.11
C SER A 205 -23.49 -18.06 -11.56
N GLN A 206 -23.00 -19.17 -12.15
CA GLN A 206 -22.63 -19.24 -13.58
C GLN A 206 -23.66 -20.01 -14.42
N GLU A 207 -24.76 -20.48 -13.82
CA GLU A 207 -25.85 -21.21 -14.49
C GLU A 207 -27.16 -20.38 -14.64
N LEU A 208 -27.11 -19.07 -14.44
CA LEU A 208 -28.22 -18.12 -14.67
C LEU A 208 -27.78 -17.02 -15.63
#